data_AF-A0A820GJF8-F1
#
_entry.id   AF-A0A820GJF8-F1
#
_cell.length_a   1.000
_cell.length_b   1.000
_cell.length_c   1.000
_cell.angle_alpha   90.00
_cell.angle_beta   90.00
_cell.angle_gamma   90.00
#
_symmetry.space_group_name_H-M   'P 1'
#
loop_
_entity.id
_entity.type
_entity.pdbx_description
1 polymer ?
#
loop_
_entity_poly.entity_id
_entity_poly.type
_entity_poly.pdbx_seq_one_letter_code
_entity_poly.pdbx_strand_id
1 'polypeptide(L)' 'MTQSWYNECKKYDYHNRQLYQSDTGHFTQVVWKNSQEVGFAQAQGSSMNFAVAMYYPAGNFLGEFDKNVFPPS' A
#
# COMPACT_ATOMS: atom_id res chain seq x y z
N MET A 1 8.56 1.66 9.20
CA MET A 1 8.05 0.85 8.09
C MET A 1 6.78 1.48 7.50
N THR A 2 5.64 1.42 8.21
CA THR A 2 4.35 1.90 7.69
C THR A 2 4.36 3.37 7.25
N GLN A 3 5.07 4.26 7.96
CA GLN A 3 5.22 5.66 7.55
C GLN A 3 5.94 5.81 6.19
N SER A 4 6.95 4.98 5.91
CA SER A 4 7.69 5.06 4.64
C SER A 4 6.81 4.61 3.47
N TRP A 5 6.03 3.55 3.67
CA TRP A 5 5.04 3.10 2.70
C TRP A 5 3.94 4.13 2.48
N TYR A 6 3.40 4.70 3.56
CA TYR A 6 2.37 5.74 3.46
C TYR A 6 2.86 6.99 2.74
N ASN A 7 4.14 7.37 2.90
CA ASN A 7 4.70 8.56 2.25
C ASN A 7 4.69 8.51 0.72
N GLU A 8 4.49 7.33 0.10
CA GLU A 8 4.26 7.23 -1.35
C GLU A 8 2.97 7.93 -1.79
N CYS A 9 2.05 8.26 -0.87
CA CYS A 9 0.87 9.08 -1.14
C CYS A 9 1.20 10.42 -1.81
N LYS A 10 2.41 10.95 -1.57
CA LYS A 10 2.92 12.19 -2.18
C LYS A 10 3.16 12.07 -3.68
N LYS A 11 3.32 10.84 -4.18
CA LYS A 11 3.51 10.51 -5.60
C LYS A 11 2.21 10.05 -6.26
N TYR A 12 1.18 9.76 -5.48
CA TYR A 12 -0.07 9.19 -5.98
C TYR A 12 -1.00 10.27 -6.53
N ASP A 13 -1.40 10.12 -7.79
CA ASP A 13 -2.40 10.98 -8.43
C ASP A 13 -3.81 10.42 -8.18
N TYR A 14 -4.56 11.11 -7.31
CA TYR A 14 -5.94 10.75 -6.97
C TYR A 14 -6.96 11.06 -8.08
N HIS A 15 -6.57 11.80 -9.13
CA HIS A 15 -7.42 12.04 -10.30
C HIS A 15 -7.35 10.87 -11.29
N ASN A 16 -6.22 10.16 -11.36
CA ASN A 16 -6.02 9.03 -12.26
C ASN A 16 -5.97 7.67 -11.53
N ARG A 17 -7.09 7.28 -10.93
CA ARG A 17 -7.22 6.05 -10.12
C ARG A 17 -7.69 4.83 -10.92
N GLN A 18 -7.62 4.86 -12.25
CA GLN A 18 -8.04 3.72 -13.08
C GLN A 18 -6.91 2.71 -13.32
N LEU A 19 -5.65 3.15 -13.15
CA LEU A 19 -4.45 2.36 -13.43
C LEU A 19 -3.54 2.28 -12.21
N TYR A 20 -2.73 1.23 -12.16
CA TYR A 20 -1.62 1.15 -11.21
C TYR A 20 -0.59 2.24 -11.52
N GLN A 21 -0.11 2.91 -10.46
CA GLN A 21 0.93 3.93 -10.55
C GLN A 21 2.22 3.39 -9.94
N SER A 22 3.32 3.42 -10.69
CA SER A 22 4.63 2.97 -10.20
C SER A 22 5.05 3.74 -8.94
N ASP A 23 5.80 3.09 -8.06
CA ASP A 23 6.27 3.66 -6.77
C ASP A 23 5.16 4.08 -5.78
N THR A 24 3.93 3.59 -5.96
CA THR A 24 2.81 3.86 -5.03
C THR A 24 2.16 2.60 -4.46
N GLY A 25 2.66 1.43 -4.86
CA GLY A 25 2.05 0.14 -4.53
C GLY A 25 2.01 -0.18 -3.04
N HIS A 26 2.99 0.29 -2.24
CA HIS A 26 2.93 0.08 -0.80
C HIS A 26 1.87 0.97 -0.17
N PHE A 27 1.81 2.25 -0.57
CA PHE A 27 0.76 3.15 -0.11
C PHE A 27 -0.63 2.62 -0.45
N THR A 28 -0.88 2.26 -1.71
CA THR A 28 -2.21 1.81 -2.14
C THR A 28 -2.65 0.54 -1.41
N GLN A 29 -1.72 -0.35 -1.05
CA GLN A 29 -2.03 -1.51 -0.20
C GLN A 29 -2.32 -1.12 1.26
N VAL A 30 -1.57 -0.16 1.82
CA VAL A 30 -1.78 0.32 3.20
C VAL A 30 -3.18 0.93 3.39
N VAL A 31 -3.69 1.64 2.38
CA VAL A 31 -5.02 2.30 2.45
C VAL A 31 -6.13 1.54 1.73
N TRP A 32 -5.88 0.31 1.28
CA TRP A 32 -6.82 -0.44 0.47
C TRP A 32 -8.10 -0.77 1.24
N LYS A 33 -9.21 -0.08 0.92
CA LYS A 33 -10.50 -0.19 1.63
C LYS A 33 -10.94 -1.63 1.93
N ASN A 34 -10.81 -2.52 0.95
CA ASN A 34 -11.31 -3.89 1.09
C ASN A 34 -10.39 -4.82 1.90
N SER A 35 -9.13 -4.43 2.21
CA SER A 35 -8.27 -5.24 3.09
C SER A 35 -8.79 -5.14 4.52
N GLN A 36 -9.03 -6.28 5.17
CA GLN A 36 -9.65 -6.34 6.51
C GLN A 36 -8.66 -6.72 7.61
N GLU A 37 -7.65 -7.50 7.24
CA GLU A 37 -6.65 -8.05 8.16
C GLU A 37 -5.26 -7.70 7.68
N VAL A 38 -4.35 -7.48 8.63
CA VAL A 38 -2.94 -7.26 8.35
C VAL A 38 -2.07 -8.00 9.35
N GLY A 39 -1.09 -8.75 8.83
CA GLY A 39 -0.02 -9.36 9.61
C GLY A 39 1.31 -8.68 9.32
N PHE A 40 2.09 -8.42 10.36
CA PHE A 40 3.42 -7.80 10.23
C PHE A 40 4.50 -8.74 10.75
N ALA A 41 5.63 -8.80 10.04
CA ALA A 41 6.83 -9.48 10.47
C ALA A 41 8.05 -8.61 10.21
N GLN A 42 9.04 -8.70 11.11
CA GLN A 42 10.32 -8.06 10.94
C GLN A 42 11.44 -9.05 11.24
N ALA A 43 12.53 -8.98 10.49
CA ALA A 43 13.73 -9.76 10.71
C ALA A 43 14.95 -8.84 10.61
N GLN A 44 15.86 -8.97 11.58
CA GLN A 44 17.11 -8.22 11.59
C GLN A 44 18.23 -9.10 11.04
N GLY A 45 18.80 -8.71 9.91
CA GLY A 45 20.00 -9.32 9.35
C GLY A 45 21.26 -8.58 9.80
N SER A 46 22.42 -9.17 9.53
CA SER A 46 23.73 -8.57 9.87
C SER A 46 24.03 -7.27 9.10
N SER A 47 23.48 -7.12 7.89
CA SER A 47 23.68 -5.94 7.03
C SER A 47 22.39 -5.25 6.59
N MET A 48 21.23 -5.92 6.75
CA MET A 48 19.95 -5.41 6.28
C MET A 48 18.81 -5.90 7.17
N ASN A 49 17.87 -5.01 7.47
CA ASN A 49 16.63 -5.35 8.13
C ASN A 49 15.55 -5.60 7.08
N PHE A 50 14.73 -6.62 7.32
CA PHE A 50 13.58 -6.97 6.50
C PHE A 50 12.31 -6.69 7.28
N ALA A 51 11.32 -6.15 6.59
CA ALA A 51 10.02 -5.89 7.18
C ALA A 51 8.95 -6.19 6.14
N VAL A 52 7.97 -7.00 6.53
CA VAL A 52 6.94 -7.54 5.65
C VAL A 52 5.58 -7.25 6.28
N ALA A 53 4.63 -6.88 5.43
CA ALA A 53 3.22 -6.83 5.78
C ALA A 53 2.43 -7.68 4.78
N MET A 54 1.54 -8.52 5.30
CA MET A 54 0.59 -9.30 4.52
C MET A 54 -0.81 -8.82 4.81
N TYR A 55 -1.60 -8.61 3.77
CA TYR A 55 -2.96 -8.09 3.87
C TYR A 55 -3.95 -9.11 3.34
N TYR A 56 -5.11 -9.24 4.00
CA TYR A 56 -6.20 -10.10 3.56
C TYR A 56 -7.56 -9.39 3.67
N PRO A 57 -8.42 -9.43 2.64
CA PRO A 57 -8.10 -9.75 1.25
C PRO A 57 -6.95 -8.91 0.69
N ALA A 58 -6.25 -9.41 -0.33
CA ALA A 58 -5.15 -8.67 -0.96
C ALA A 58 -5.66 -7.39 -1.64
N GLY A 59 -4.79 -6.38 -1.74
CA GLY A 59 -5.08 -5.15 -2.47
C GLY A 59 -4.41 -5.09 -3.84
N ASN A 60 -4.37 -3.90 -4.42
CA ASN A 60 -3.69 -3.60 -5.69
C ASN A 60 -4.19 -4.40 -6.90
N PHE A 61 -5.45 -4.83 -6.88
CA PHE A 61 -6.09 -5.41 -8.05
C PHE A 61 -6.31 -4.34 -9.14
N LEU A 62 -5.82 -4.62 -10.36
CA LEU A 62 -6.01 -3.74 -11.51
C LEU A 62 -7.50 -3.53 -11.78
N GLY A 63 -7.90 -2.28 -11.98
CA GLY A 63 -9.30 -1.90 -12.19
C GLY A 63 -10.12 -1.69 -10.91
N GLU A 64 -9.51 -1.76 -9.72
CA GLU A 64 -10.23 -1.58 -8.45
C GLU A 64 -9.72 -0.40 -7.59
N PHE A 65 -8.74 0.37 -8.06
CA PHE A 65 -8.13 1.45 -7.28
C PHE A 65 -9.11 2.58 -6.96
N ASP A 66 -10.02 2.92 -7.86
CA ASP A 66 -11.06 3.94 -7.68
C ASP A 66 -12.03 3.64 -6.51
N LYS A 67 -12.28 2.35 -6.26
CA LYS A 67 -13.14 1.84 -5.19
C LYS A 67 -12.42 1.63 -3.87
N ASN A 68 -11.09 1.60 -3.88
CA ASN A 68 -10.29 1.18 -2.73
C ASN A 68 -9.30 2.23 -2.22
N VAL A 69 -8.90 3.20 -3.04
CA VAL A 69 -7.93 4.25 -2.68
C VAL A 69 -8.60 5.61 -2.80
N PHE A 70 -8.95 6.21 -1.65
CA PHE A 70 -9.65 7.49 -1.60
C PHE A 70 -8.70 8.66 -1.32
N PRO A 71 -9.03 9.88 -1.79
CA PRO A 71 -8.34 11.09 -1.36
C PRO A 71 -8.35 11.23 0.18
N PRO A 72 -7.30 11.81 0.77
CA PRO A 72 -7.31 12.17 2.18
C PRO A 72 -8.46 13.14 2.48
N SER A 73 -8.98 13.08 3.72
CA SER A 73 -10.05 13.97 4.22
C SER A 73 -9.52 15.35 4.58
#